data_AF-A0A538GEN1-F1
#
_entry.id   AF-A0A538GEN1-F1
#
_cell.length_a   1.000
_cell.length_b   1.000
_cell.length_c   1.000
_cell.angle_alpha   90.00
_cell.angle_beta   90.00
_cell.angle_gamma   90.00
#
_symmetry.space_group_name_H-M   'P 1'
#
loop_
_entity.id
_entity.type
_entity.pdbx_description
1 polymer ?
#
loop_
_entity_poly.entity_id
_entity_poly.type
_entity_poly.pdbx_seq_one_letter_code
_entity_poly.pdbx_strand_id
1 'polypeptide(L)'
;MLKKVGVLAVLAALIAVVVATTAWGSAKTPKVASAATASVKCGTKVSIGVAYPATGGVAFLGALQYDWAKTAVKRWNGSHKLKIKLVQGDTKLTTDAAAN
;
A
#
# COMPACT_ATOMS: atom_id res chain seq x y z
N MET A 1 -17.04 -40.98 49.31
CA MET A 1 -16.36 -40.59 48.06
C MET A 1 -16.57 -39.13 47.66
N LEU A 2 -17.65 -38.45 48.09
CA LEU A 2 -17.90 -37.01 47.82
C LEU A 2 -16.83 -36.03 48.34
N LYS A 3 -16.16 -36.31 49.46
CA LYS A 3 -15.14 -35.41 50.04
C LYS A 3 -13.88 -35.27 49.18
N LYS A 4 -13.49 -36.30 48.41
CA LYS A 4 -12.31 -36.26 47.52
C LYS A 4 -12.62 -35.54 46.20
N VAL A 5 -13.87 -35.60 45.75
CA VAL A 5 -14.34 -34.89 44.54
C VAL A 5 -14.49 -33.39 44.80
N GLY A 6 -14.94 -32.99 45.99
CA GLY A 6 -15.02 -31.58 46.38
C GLY A 6 -13.66 -30.87 46.46
N VAL A 7 -12.63 -31.56 46.96
CA VAL A 7 -11.27 -30.99 47.05
C VAL A 7 -10.64 -30.80 45.67
N LEU A 8 -10.88 -31.72 44.73
CA LEU A 8 -10.40 -31.59 43.34
C LEU A 8 -11.11 -30.47 42.58
N ALA A 9 -12.40 -30.25 42.82
CA ALA A 9 -13.16 -29.17 42.20
C ALA A 9 -12.71 -27.77 42.68
N VAL A 10 -12.38 -27.65 43.98
CA VAL A 10 -11.87 -26.39 44.55
C VAL A 10 -10.47 -26.08 44.04
N LEU A 11 -9.60 -27.09 43.92
CA LEU A 11 -8.24 -26.90 43.39
C LEU A 11 -8.24 -26.45 41.92
N ALA A 12 -9.11 -27.04 41.09
CA ALA A 12 -9.26 -26.67 39.69
C ALA A 12 -9.78 -25.23 39.51
N ALA A 13 -10.69 -24.78 40.38
CA ALA A 13 -11.21 -23.41 40.35
C ALA A 13 -10.14 -22.37 40.73
N LEU A 14 -9.26 -22.70 41.68
CA LEU A 14 -8.18 -21.81 42.12
C LEU A 14 -7.09 -21.64 41.03
N ILE A 15 -6.79 -22.70 40.27
CA ILE A 15 -5.84 -22.63 39.15
C ILE A 15 -6.38 -21.75 38.02
N ALA A 16 -7.68 -21.82 37.72
CA ALA A 16 -8.32 -20.98 36.70
C ALA A 16 -8.30 -19.48 37.05
N VAL A 17 -8.43 -19.13 38.34
CA VAL A 17 -8.35 -17.73 38.81
C VAL A 17 -6.91 -17.19 38.79
N VAL A 18 -5.90 -18.04 39.06
CA VAL A 18 -4.48 -17.63 39.03
C VAL A 18 -3.97 -17.43 37.59
N VAL A 19 -4.49 -18.18 36.60
CA VAL A 19 -4.12 -17.99 35.18
C VAL A 19 -4.78 -16.74 34.58
N ALA A 20 -5.96 -16.35 35.06
CA ALA A 20 -6.65 -15.16 34.55
C ALA A 20 -6.03 -13.82 35.02
N THR A 21 -5.29 -13.80 36.13
CA THR A 21 -4.71 -12.55 36.67
C THR A 21 -3.34 -12.19 36.10
N THR A 22 -2.68 -13.07 35.36
CA THR A 22 -1.40 -12.75 34.67
C THR A 22 -1.59 -12.12 33.29
N ALA A 23 -2.82 -12.14 32.74
CA ALA A 23 -3.16 -11.49 31.46
C ALA A 23 -3.59 -10.02 31.61
N TRP A 24 -3.73 -9.51 32.84
CA TRP A 24 -3.90 -8.08 33.13
C TRP A 24 -2.66 -7.47 33.78
N GLY A 25 -1.48 -7.93 33.37
CA GLY A 25 -0.30 -7.11 33.45
C GLY A 25 -0.49 -5.92 32.51
N SER A 26 -0.66 -4.73 33.07
CA SER A 26 -0.28 -3.50 32.37
C SER A 26 1.19 -3.63 32.01
N ALA A 27 1.46 -4.23 30.85
CA ALA A 27 2.73 -4.08 30.20
C ALA A 27 2.85 -2.57 29.96
N LYS A 28 3.60 -1.89 30.84
CA LYS A 28 4.28 -0.67 30.42
C LYS A 28 5.21 -1.14 29.32
N THR A 29 4.68 -1.19 28.10
CA THR A 29 5.48 -1.25 26.89
C THR A 29 6.57 -0.20 27.13
N PRO A 30 7.87 -0.55 27.04
CA PRO A 30 8.88 0.49 27.03
C PRO A 30 8.39 1.47 25.98
N LYS A 31 8.16 2.72 26.39
CA LYS A 31 7.94 3.81 25.46
C LYS A 31 9.26 3.84 24.69
N VAL A 32 9.34 3.06 23.62
CA VAL A 32 10.26 3.32 22.53
C VAL A 32 9.97 4.77 22.26
N ALA A 33 10.93 5.65 22.58
CA ALA A 33 10.84 7.03 22.19
C ALA A 33 10.50 6.95 20.72
N SER A 34 9.25 7.29 20.38
CA SER A 34 8.80 7.31 19.01
C SER A 34 9.76 8.31 18.39
N ALA A 35 10.80 7.80 17.73
CA ALA A 35 11.71 8.61 16.94
C ALA A 35 10.73 9.35 16.06
N ALA A 36 10.57 10.65 16.35
CA ALA A 36 9.46 11.44 15.87
C ALA A 36 9.33 11.08 14.40
N THR A 37 8.28 10.32 14.07
CA THR A 37 8.14 9.77 12.73
C THR A 37 7.87 11.01 11.91
N ALA A 38 8.94 11.61 11.39
CA ALA A 38 8.87 12.82 10.60
C ALA A 38 7.86 12.47 9.55
N SER A 39 6.68 13.09 9.65
CA SER A 39 5.52 12.61 8.92
C SER A 39 5.92 12.66 7.47
N VAL A 40 6.04 11.49 6.83
CA VAL A 40 6.43 11.42 5.43
C VAL A 40 5.32 12.16 4.68
N LYS A 41 5.62 13.38 4.24
CA LYS A 41 4.69 14.17 3.44
C LYS A 41 4.66 13.52 2.07
N CYS A 42 3.76 12.56 1.89
CA CYS A 42 3.41 12.06 0.57
C CYS A 42 2.96 13.26 -0.27
N GLY A 43 3.73 13.61 -1.30
CA GLY A 43 3.42 14.74 -2.16
C GLY A 43 2.03 14.58 -2.78
N THR A 44 1.32 15.68 -2.99
CA THR A 44 0.01 15.67 -3.64
C THR A 44 0.09 15.48 -5.15
N LYS A 45 1.30 15.27 -5.70
CA LYS A 45 1.56 15.08 -7.13
C LYS A 45 2.48 13.89 -7.35
N VAL A 46 2.04 12.94 -8.16
CA VAL A 46 2.82 11.77 -8.59
C VAL A 46 3.21 11.90 -10.05
N SER A 47 4.39 11.39 -10.41
CA SER A 47 4.87 11.33 -11.79
C SER A 47 4.70 9.91 -12.32
N ILE A 48 4.09 9.77 -13.50
CA ILE A 48 3.91 8.49 -14.19
C ILE A 48 4.64 8.57 -15.53
N GLY A 49 5.57 7.64 -15.74
CA GLY A 49 6.23 7.46 -17.03
C GLY A 49 5.28 6.82 -18.04
N VAL A 50 5.24 7.35 -19.26
CA VAL A 50 4.48 6.79 -20.38
C VAL A 50 5.47 6.50 -21.50
N ALA A 51 5.71 5.22 -21.76
CA ALA A 51 6.48 4.75 -22.90
C ALA A 51 5.56 4.61 -24.12
N TYR A 52 5.86 5.32 -25.20
CA TYR A 52 5.09 5.26 -26.45
C TYR A 52 6.01 5.61 -27.63
N PRO A 53 5.68 5.21 -28.88
CA PRO A 53 6.45 5.63 -30.03
C PRO A 53 6.16 7.10 -30.33
N ALA A 54 7.00 7.99 -29.79
CA ALA A 54 6.82 9.42 -29.98
C ALA A 54 7.40 9.87 -31.33
N THR A 55 8.37 9.13 -31.85
CA THR A 55 9.00 9.35 -33.16
C THR A 55 9.09 8.04 -33.95
N GLY A 56 9.46 8.14 -35.24
CA GLY A 56 9.59 7.00 -36.14
C GLY A 56 8.35 6.72 -36.99
N GLY A 57 8.40 5.66 -37.79
CA GLY A 57 7.36 5.32 -38.79
C GLY A 57 5.98 4.97 -38.20
N VAL A 58 5.91 4.70 -36.90
CA VAL A 58 4.66 4.38 -36.18
C VAL A 58 4.27 5.46 -35.16
N ALA A 59 4.85 6.67 -35.26
CA ALA A 59 4.56 7.78 -34.34
C ALA A 59 3.08 8.17 -34.27
N PHE A 60 2.32 7.97 -35.36
CA PHE A 60 0.89 8.26 -35.38
C PHE A 60 0.09 7.40 -34.39
N LEU A 61 0.47 6.12 -34.20
CA LEU A 61 -0.14 5.25 -33.19
C LEU A 61 0.25 5.71 -31.78
N GLY A 62 1.49 6.13 -31.59
CA GLY A 62 1.96 6.65 -30.30
C GLY A 62 1.30 7.97 -29.91
N ALA A 63 1.02 8.85 -30.89
CA ALA A 63 0.27 10.08 -30.66
C ALA A 63 -1.13 9.78 -30.10
N LEU A 64 -1.85 8.82 -30.70
CA LEU A 64 -3.15 8.38 -30.19
C LEU A 64 -3.03 7.85 -28.76
N GLN A 65 -2.05 6.97 -28.48
CA GLN A 65 -1.81 6.44 -27.14
C GLN A 65 -1.55 7.55 -26.11
N TYR A 66 -0.70 8.51 -26.46
CA TYR A 66 -0.35 9.62 -25.56
C TYR A 66 -1.52 10.58 -25.36
N ASP A 67 -2.37 10.80 -26.36
CA ASP A 67 -3.59 11.60 -26.24
C ASP A 67 -4.61 10.98 -25.30
N TRP A 68 -4.76 9.65 -25.33
CA TRP A 68 -5.57 8.93 -24.34
C TRP A 68 -5.01 9.09 -22.93
N ALA A 69 -3.69 8.98 -22.76
CA ALA A 69 -3.05 9.18 -21.46
C ALA A 69 -3.29 10.60 -20.92
N LYS A 70 -3.12 11.64 -21.76
CA LYS A 70 -3.43 13.04 -21.40
C LYS A 70 -4.89 13.21 -21.00
N THR A 71 -5.81 12.58 -21.74
CA THR A 71 -7.26 12.66 -21.47
C THR A 71 -7.60 12.03 -20.13
N ALA A 72 -7.04 10.86 -19.82
CA ALA A 72 -7.21 10.20 -18.53
C ALA A 72 -6.69 11.06 -17.37
N VAL A 73 -5.48 11.62 -17.51
CA VAL A 73 -4.89 12.51 -16.50
C VAL A 73 -5.70 13.79 -16.32
N LYS A 74 -6.22 14.39 -17.39
CA LYS A 74 -7.09 15.57 -17.31
C LYS A 74 -8.35 15.27 -16.48
N ARG A 75 -9.01 14.14 -16.74
CA ARG A 75 -10.20 13.70 -15.99
C ARG A 75 -9.86 13.45 -14.51
N TRP A 76 -8.79 12.70 -14.24
CA TRP A 76 -8.35 12.41 -12.87
C TRP A 76 -8.00 13.68 -12.09
N ASN A 77 -7.18 14.55 -12.69
CA ASN A 77 -6.75 15.79 -12.05
C ASN A 77 -7.90 16.78 -11.86
N GLY A 78 -9.00 16.68 -12.62
CA GLY A 78 -10.19 17.49 -12.43
C GLY A 78 -10.98 17.13 -11.17
N SER A 79 -10.98 15.85 -10.76
CA SER A 79 -11.83 15.34 -9.68
C SER A 79 -11.09 14.88 -8.42
N HIS A 80 -9.77 14.69 -8.47
CA HIS A 80 -9.00 14.13 -7.36
C HIS A 80 -8.02 15.15 -6.73
N LYS A 81 -7.77 15.00 -5.42
CA LYS A 81 -6.76 15.80 -4.69
C LYS A 81 -5.33 15.40 -5.06
N LEU A 82 -5.09 14.11 -5.26
CA LEU A 82 -3.82 13.60 -5.81
C LEU A 82 -3.76 13.90 -7.30
N LYS A 83 -2.72 14.62 -7.73
CA LYS A 83 -2.49 15.01 -9.12
C LYS A 83 -1.48 14.07 -9.79
N ILE A 84 -1.65 13.83 -11.07
CA ILE A 84 -0.76 13.06 -11.91
C ILE A 84 -0.04 14.00 -12.88
N LYS A 85 1.28 13.83 -13.00
CA LYS A 85 2.11 14.41 -14.08
C LYS A 85 2.59 13.26 -14.97
N LEU A 86 2.41 13.39 -16.28
CA LEU A 86 2.98 12.45 -17.24
C LEU A 86 4.43 12.82 -17.56
N VAL A 87 5.29 11.81 -17.65
CA VAL A 87 6.66 11.90 -18.13
C VAL A 87 6.75 11.08 -19.41
N GLN A 88 7.18 11.71 -20.51
CA GLN A 88 7.26 11.04 -21.81
C GLN A 88 8.53 10.18 -21.90
N GLY A 89 8.39 8.96 -22.42
CA GLY A 89 9.49 8.10 -22.82
C GLY A 89 9.26 7.63 -24.26
N ASP A 90 10.15 8.02 -25.16
CA ASP A 90 10.05 7.64 -26.58
C ASP A 90 10.66 6.25 -26.82
N THR A 91 9.87 5.31 -27.32
CA THR A 91 10.31 3.93 -27.59
C THR A 91 11.01 3.76 -28.94
N LYS A 92 11.04 4.79 -29.81
CA LYS A 92 11.75 4.77 -31.11
C LYS A 92 11.35 3.60 -32.03
N LEU A 93 10.11 3.13 -31.95
CA LEU A 93 9.66 2.03 -32.81
C LEU A 93 9.65 2.47 -34.28
N THR A 94 10.22 1.64 -35.14
CA THR A 94 10.15 1.77 -36.59
C THR A 94 9.23 0.69 -37.15
N THR A 95 8.79 0.82 -38.39
CA THR A 95 7.94 -0.17 -39.07
C THR A 95 8.64 -1.53 -39.25
N ASP A 96 9.96 -1.57 -39.12
CA ASP A 96 10.76 -2.80 -39.24
C ASP A 96 10.69 -3.67 -37.97
N ALA A 97 10.17 -3.13 -36.86
CA ALA A 97 10.00 -3.89 -35.61
C ALA A 97 8.88 -4.95 -35.69
N ALA A 98 8.05 -4.93 -36.73
CA ALA A 98 7.02 -5.95 -36.99
C ALA A 98 7.47 -7.06 -37.96
N ALA A 99 8.76 -7.08 -38.36
CA ALA A 99 9.29 -7.99 -39.38
C ALA A 99 10.09 -9.18 -38.81
N ASN A 100 9.95 -9.53 -37.53
CA ASN A 100 10.55 -10.75 -36.96
C ASN A 100 9.50 -11.62 -36.27
#